data_AF-A0A9R1Q1B5-F1
#
_entry.id   AF-A0A9R1Q1B5-F1
#
_cell.length_a   1.000
_cell.length_b   1.000
_cell.length_c   1.000
_cell.angle_alpha   90.00
_cell.angle_beta   90.00
_cell.angle_gamma   90.00
#
_symmetry.space_group_name_H-M   'P 1'
#
loop_
_entity.id
_entity.type
_entity.pdbx_description
1 polymer ?
#
loop_
_entity_poly.entity_id
_entity_poly.type
_entity_poly.pdbx_seq_one_letter_code
_entity_poly.pdbx_strand_id
1 'polypeptide(L)'
;MEMKMAVGAANWLVGKVLTKLSDELVSAYMDSSELGSNFLNAKHQLQYTQGLLSASVGRDVSDDPGLHGLLGELSNKADEAEDVLDELHYFMIQAL
;
A
#
# COMPACT_ATOMS: atom_id res chain seq x y z
N MET A 1 6.87 -22.04 1.28
CA MET A 1 7.54 -21.13 2.23
C MET A 1 7.51 -19.68 1.74
N GLU A 2 7.70 -19.44 0.45
CA GLU A 2 7.66 -18.10 -0.17
C GLU A 2 6.32 -17.37 0.05
N MET A 3 5.18 -18.04 -0.13
CA MET A 3 3.86 -17.41 0.03
C MET A 3 3.62 -16.83 1.43
N LYS A 4 3.95 -17.59 2.48
CA LYS A 4 3.83 -17.12 3.87
C LYS A 4 4.71 -15.89 4.13
N MET A 5 5.91 -15.86 3.55
CA MET A 5 6.81 -14.71 3.66
C MET A 5 6.27 -13.50 2.87
N ALA A 6 5.73 -13.73 1.67
CA ALA A 6 5.11 -12.70 0.85
C ALA A 6 3.91 -12.05 1.54
N VAL A 7 3.03 -12.85 2.13
CA VAL A 7 1.91 -12.35 2.96
C VAL A 7 2.42 -11.49 4.12
N GLY A 8 3.46 -11.96 4.82
CA GLY A 8 4.06 -11.22 5.93
C GLY A 8 4.67 -9.88 5.49
N ALA A 9 5.41 -9.89 4.38
CA ALA A 9 6.03 -8.70 3.80
C ALA A 9 4.98 -7.69 3.33
N ALA A 10 3.95 -8.16 2.60
CA ALA A 10 2.83 -7.34 2.16
C ALA A 10 2.08 -6.72 3.35
N ASN A 11 1.80 -7.51 4.40
CA ASN A 11 1.09 -7.00 5.58
C ASN A 11 1.89 -5.91 6.31
N TRP A 12 3.21 -6.09 6.41
CA TRP A 12 4.10 -5.09 6.96
C TRP A 12 4.12 -3.81 6.12
N LEU A 13 4.29 -3.93 4.80
CA LEU A 13 4.36 -2.80 3.88
C LEU A 13 3.07 -1.98 3.90
N VAL A 14 1.91 -2.64 3.74
CA VAL A 14 0.59 -1.98 3.79
C VAL A 14 0.40 -1.26 5.12
N GLY A 15 0.83 -1.87 6.24
CA GLY A 15 0.78 -1.22 7.56
C GLY A 15 1.66 0.04 7.66
N LYS A 16 2.83 0.04 7.04
CA LYS A 16 3.70 1.23 6.99
C LYS A 16 3.07 2.36 6.19
N VAL A 17 2.48 2.05 5.03
CA VAL A 17 1.75 3.03 4.21
C VAL A 17 0.57 3.60 4.98
N LEU A 18 -0.28 2.76 5.57
CA LEU A 18 -1.43 3.21 6.38
C LEU A 18 -1.03 4.11 7.56
N THR A 19 0.12 3.83 8.19
CA THR A 19 0.67 4.70 9.24
C THR A 19 1.01 6.08 8.68
N LYS A 20 1.65 6.15 7.50
CA LYS A 20 1.98 7.42 6.84
C LYS A 20 0.75 8.20 6.38
N LEU A 21 -0.25 7.51 5.85
CA LEU A 21 -1.53 8.10 5.46
C LEU A 21 -2.42 8.45 6.68
N SER A 22 -2.00 8.12 7.89
CA SER A 22 -2.70 8.54 9.11
C SER A 22 -1.91 9.59 9.89
N ASP A 23 -0.76 10.01 9.37
CA ASP A 23 -0.04 11.16 9.88
C ASP A 23 -0.93 12.40 9.76
N GLU A 24 -1.01 13.17 10.84
CA GLU A 24 -1.94 14.30 10.96
C GLU A 24 -1.67 15.38 9.89
N LEU A 25 -0.41 15.62 9.55
CA LEU A 25 -0.04 16.59 8.53
C LEU A 25 -0.44 16.11 7.14
N VAL A 26 -0.23 14.82 6.85
CA VAL A 26 -0.64 14.20 5.58
C VAL A 26 -2.17 14.23 5.46
N SER A 27 -2.89 13.83 6.51
CA SER A 27 -4.35 13.85 6.51
C SER A 27 -4.89 15.25 6.30
N ALA A 28 -4.36 16.25 7.02
CA ALA A 28 -4.81 17.64 6.90
C ALA A 28 -4.53 18.23 5.50
N TYR A 29 -3.36 17.95 4.93
CA TYR A 29 -3.03 18.38 3.56
C TYR A 29 -4.02 17.79 2.56
N MET A 30 -4.30 16.50 2.67
CA MET A 30 -5.18 15.81 1.73
C MET A 30 -6.64 16.26 1.84
N ASP A 31 -7.13 16.50 3.07
CA ASP A 31 -8.46 17.06 3.32
C ASP A 31 -8.61 18.48 2.77
N SER A 32 -7.52 19.25 2.72
CA SER A 32 -7.50 20.60 2.14
C SER A 32 -7.34 20.63 0.62
N SER A 33 -6.98 19.50 0.01
CA SER A 33 -6.73 19.38 -1.44
C SER A 33 -7.95 18.84 -2.19
N GLU A 34 -7.98 18.99 -3.51
CA GLU A 34 -8.98 18.33 -4.36
C GLU A 34 -8.85 16.79 -4.38
N LEU A 35 -7.85 16.23 -3.69
CA LEU A 35 -7.56 14.78 -3.65
C LEU A 35 -8.23 14.05 -2.48
N GLY A 36 -8.93 14.76 -1.57
CA GLY A 36 -9.46 14.19 -0.33
C GLY A 36 -10.33 12.94 -0.52
N SER A 37 -11.19 12.91 -1.55
CA SER A 37 -12.06 11.75 -1.83
C SER A 37 -11.29 10.53 -2.36
N ASN A 38 -10.37 10.75 -3.30
CA ASN A 38 -9.51 9.70 -3.86
C ASN A 38 -8.61 9.09 -2.78
N PHE A 39 -8.11 9.95 -1.89
CA PHE A 39 -7.32 9.54 -0.73
C PHE A 39 -8.09 8.64 0.22
N LEU A 40 -9.29 9.07 0.63
CA LEU A 40 -10.11 8.30 1.57
C LEU A 40 -10.44 6.92 0.98
N ASN A 41 -10.72 6.86 -0.32
CA ASN A 41 -10.94 5.60 -1.02
C ASN A 41 -9.70 4.70 -0.98
N ALA A 42 -8.52 5.22 -1.32
CA ALA A 42 -7.27 4.47 -1.28
C ALA A 42 -6.94 3.96 0.14
N LYS A 43 -7.15 4.81 1.16
CA LYS A 43 -6.95 4.43 2.57
C LYS A 43 -7.89 3.30 2.99
N HIS A 44 -9.17 3.36 2.63
CA HIS A 44 -10.11 2.27 2.89
C HIS A 44 -9.72 0.96 2.19
N GLN A 45 -9.29 1.03 0.92
CA GLN A 45 -8.82 -0.15 0.18
C GLN A 45 -7.60 -0.78 0.85
N LEU A 46 -6.62 0.02 1.27
CA LEU A 46 -5.43 -0.45 1.99
C LEU A 46 -5.78 -1.07 3.34
N GLN A 47 -6.73 -0.50 4.09
CA GLN A 47 -7.22 -1.09 5.36
C GLN A 47 -7.88 -2.45 5.13
N TYR A 48 -8.72 -2.55 4.10
CA TYR A 48 -9.36 -3.81 3.71
C TYR A 48 -8.31 -4.87 3.35
N THR A 49 -7.32 -4.51 2.52
CA THR A 49 -6.19 -5.37 2.18
C THR A 49 -5.41 -5.81 3.42
N GLN A 50 -5.11 -4.90 4.35
CA GLN A 50 -4.43 -5.23 5.60
C GLN A 50 -5.23 -6.24 6.44
N GLY A 51 -6.55 -6.09 6.50
CA GLY A 51 -7.43 -7.03 7.18
C GLY A 51 -7.38 -8.44 6.56
N LEU A 52 -7.44 -8.53 5.23
CA LEU A 52 -7.33 -9.80 4.51
C LEU A 52 -5.96 -10.47 4.71
N LEU A 53 -4.88 -9.70 4.61
CA LEU A 53 -3.51 -10.19 4.82
C LEU A 53 -3.31 -10.66 6.27
N SER A 54 -3.82 -9.91 7.25
CA SER A 54 -3.74 -10.31 8.66
C SER A 54 -4.51 -11.61 8.93
N ALA A 55 -5.67 -11.79 8.28
CA ALA A 55 -6.48 -13.00 8.40
C ALA A 55 -5.86 -14.23 7.71
N SER A 56 -4.92 -14.05 6.78
CA SER A 56 -4.19 -15.15 6.12
C SER A 56 -2.91 -15.55 6.85
N VAL A 57 -2.41 -14.74 7.79
CA VAL A 57 -1.24 -15.09 8.61
C VAL A 57 -1.51 -16.37 9.41
N GLY A 58 -0.60 -17.34 9.28
CA GLY A 58 -0.66 -18.60 10.03
C GLY A 58 -1.60 -19.65 9.44
N ARG A 59 -2.35 -19.32 8.37
CA ARG A 59 -3.09 -20.28 7.56
C ARG A 59 -2.17 -20.88 6.50
N ASP A 60 -2.45 -22.11 6.08
CA ASP A 60 -1.85 -22.65 4.87
C ASP A 60 -2.59 -22.08 3.66
N VAL A 61 -1.92 -21.16 2.96
CA VAL A 61 -2.44 -20.44 1.78
C VAL A 61 -1.52 -20.66 0.58
N SER A 62 -0.67 -21.69 0.64
CA SER A 62 0.35 -21.95 -0.38
C SER A 62 -0.27 -22.25 -1.75
N ASP A 63 -1.47 -22.85 -1.77
CA ASP A 63 -2.20 -23.24 -2.98
C ASP A 63 -3.40 -22.32 -3.27
N ASP A 64 -3.42 -21.08 -2.75
CA ASP A 64 -4.49 -20.12 -3.03
C ASP A 64 -4.14 -19.24 -4.25
N PRO A 65 -4.67 -19.55 -5.45
CA PRO A 65 -4.36 -18.78 -6.67
C PRO A 65 -4.94 -17.36 -6.64
N GLY A 66 -6.03 -17.14 -5.89
CA GLY A 66 -6.62 -15.81 -5.75
C GLY A 66 -5.72 -14.90 -4.93
N LEU A 67 -5.19 -15.42 -3.82
CA LEU A 67 -4.21 -14.70 -3.01
C LEU A 67 -2.92 -14.42 -3.79
N HIS A 68 -2.44 -15.38 -4.59
CA HIS A 68 -1.27 -15.18 -5.44
C HIS A 68 -1.49 -14.03 -6.44
N GLY A 69 -2.65 -13.98 -7.10
CA GLY A 69 -3.01 -12.89 -8.00
C GLY A 69 -3.02 -11.53 -7.31
N LEU A 70 -3.69 -11.44 -6.15
CA LEU A 70 -3.79 -10.19 -5.38
C LEU A 70 -2.43 -9.70 -4.86
N LEU A 71 -1.55 -10.61 -4.44
CA LEU A 71 -0.19 -10.23 -4.04
C LEU A 71 0.65 -9.73 -5.21
N GLY A 72 0.48 -10.33 -6.40
CA GLY A 72 1.10 -9.84 -7.63
C GLY A 72 0.61 -8.43 -8.00
N GLU A 73 -0.70 -8.19 -7.97
CA GLU A 73 -1.28 -6.86 -8.21
C GLU A 73 -0.78 -5.83 -7.18
N LEU A 74 -0.72 -6.20 -5.90
CA LEU A 74 -0.19 -5.33 -4.86
C LEU A 74 1.29 -5.00 -5.08
N SER A 75 2.09 -5.96 -5.54
CA SER A 75 3.49 -5.74 -5.90
C SER A 75 3.60 -4.73 -7.04
N ASN A 76 2.84 -4.93 -8.13
CA ASN A 76 2.85 -3.99 -9.26
C ASN A 76 2.44 -2.57 -8.84
N LYS A 77 1.48 -2.44 -7.90
CA LYS A 77 1.12 -1.14 -7.34
C LYS A 77 2.20 -0.51 -6.48
N ALA A 78 3.03 -1.30 -5.81
CA ALA A 78 4.18 -0.79 -5.09
C ALA A 78 5.23 -0.24 -6.08
N ASP A 79 5.48 -0.96 -7.17
CA ASP A 79 6.39 -0.53 -8.24
C ASP A 79 5.90 0.78 -8.90
N GLU A 80 4.62 0.85 -9.29
CA GLU A 80 4.02 2.09 -9.83
C GLU A 80 4.12 3.27 -8.85
N ALA A 81 3.98 3.01 -7.54
CA ALA A 81 4.09 4.06 -6.53
C ALA A 81 5.55 4.53 -6.35
N GLU A 82 6.52 3.63 -6.45
CA GLU A 82 7.95 3.96 -6.45
C GLU A 82 8.31 4.84 -7.65
N ASP A 83 7.86 4.48 -8.85
CA ASP A 83 8.07 5.27 -10.07
C ASP A 83 7.57 6.72 -9.91
N VAL A 84 6.35 6.89 -9.38
CA VAL A 84 5.78 8.23 -9.12
C VAL A 84 6.57 8.99 -8.06
N LEU A 85 7.09 8.31 -7.03
CA LEU A 85 7.93 8.93 -6.01
C LEU A 85 9.26 9.41 -6.60
N ASP A 86 9.87 8.60 -7.47
CA ASP A 86 11.13 8.94 -8.16
C ASP A 86 10.95 10.14 -9.09
N GLU A 87 9.85 10.19 -9.84
CA GLU A 87 9.48 11.35 -10.66
C GLU A 87 9.29 12.62 -9.81
N LEU A 88 8.57 12.52 -8.69
CA LEU A 88 8.39 13.63 -7.77
C LEU A 88 9.73 14.11 -7.20
N HIS A 89 10.60 13.17 -6.82
CA HIS A 89 11.94 13.48 -6.31
C HIS A 89 12.79 14.19 -7.36
N TYR A 90 12.74 13.75 -8.62
CA TYR A 90 13.39 14.41 -9.74
C TYR A 90 12.93 15.87 -9.86
N PHE A 91 11.61 16.14 -9.83
CA PHE A 91 11.09 17.50 -9.92
C PHE A 91 11.47 18.38 -8.72
N MET A 92 11.48 17.83 -7.50
CA MET A 92 11.92 18.58 -6.31
C MET A 92 13.39 18.99 -6.40
N ILE A 93 14.27 18.12 -6.93
CA ILE A 93 15.69 18.45 -7.13
C ILE A 93 15.85 19.51 -8.23
N GLN A 94 15.12 19.41 -9.35
CA GLN A 94 15.21 20.38 -10.45
C GLN A 94 14.65 21.77 -10.09
N ALA A 95 13.79 21.86 -9.08
CA ALA A 95 13.21 23.12 -8.63
C ALA A 95 14.08 23.89 -7.61
N LEU A 96 15.19 23.30 -7.15
CA LEU A 96 16.18 23.89 -6.24
C LEU A 96 17.38 24.47 -7.01
#